data_AF-A0A7K3RIE8-F1
#
_entry.id   AF-A0A7K3RIE8-F1
#
_cell.length_a   1.000
_cell.length_b   1.000
_cell.length_c   1.000
_cell.angle_alpha   90.00
_cell.angle_beta   90.00
_cell.angle_gamma   90.00
#
_symmetry.space_group_name_H-M   'P 1'
#
loop_
_entity.id
_entity.type
_entity.pdbx_description
1 polymer ?
#
loop_
_entity_poly.entity_id
_entity_poly.type
_entity_poly.pdbx_seq_one_letter_code
_entity_poly.pdbx_strand_id
1 'polypeptide(L)'
;MQLNQAPADGGIKGATSGDLKSNRKTWVKAGEGVTGLKGGVGKALTKLADGQTGLGDTTGSQSAAAQKELYDSWKKYVSDVSGRCEALGGLLRAAGHDLSKSDEEARAELEKLKVKYEDTEAVGGQAKGK
;
A
#
# COMPACT_ATOMS: atom_id res chain seq x y z
N MET A 1 -22.74 21.16 51.72
CA MET A 1 -21.62 21.13 50.76
C MET A 1 -22.12 20.46 49.50
N GLN A 2 -22.37 21.25 48.44
CA GLN A 2 -22.87 20.78 47.15
C GLN A 2 -21.74 20.12 46.36
N LEU A 3 -22.01 18.94 45.80
CA LEU A 3 -21.15 18.30 44.80
C LEU A 3 -21.41 18.97 43.45
N ASN A 4 -20.47 19.77 42.97
CA ASN A 4 -20.49 20.34 41.63
C ASN A 4 -20.46 19.21 40.60
N GLN A 5 -21.52 19.09 39.79
CA GLN A 5 -21.48 18.30 38.57
C GLN A 5 -20.68 19.07 37.51
N ALA A 6 -19.64 18.43 36.96
CA ALA A 6 -19.01 18.86 35.72
C ALA A 6 -19.68 18.13 34.52
N PRO A 7 -19.75 18.74 33.33
CA PRO A 7 -20.51 18.21 32.20
C PRO A 7 -19.87 16.92 31.66
N ALA A 8 -20.72 16.02 31.16
CA ALA A 8 -20.31 14.78 30.50
C ALA A 8 -19.55 15.10 29.21
N ASP A 9 -18.22 15.05 29.26
CA ASP A 9 -17.39 15.14 28.07
C ASP A 9 -16.99 13.73 27.59
N GLY A 10 -17.66 13.29 26.53
CA GLY A 10 -17.05 12.60 25.39
C GLY A 10 -16.09 11.42 25.61
N GLY A 11 -16.20 10.65 26.69
CA GLY A 11 -15.34 9.49 26.92
C GLY A 11 -15.66 8.34 25.96
N ILE A 12 -14.80 8.13 24.96
CA ILE A 12 -14.76 6.96 24.08
C ILE A 12 -14.80 5.70 24.95
N LYS A 13 -15.97 5.05 25.00
CA LYS A 13 -16.16 3.80 25.73
C LYS A 13 -15.25 2.75 25.12
N GLY A 14 -14.44 2.15 25.98
CA GLY A 14 -13.42 1.17 25.62
C GLY A 14 -13.98 0.03 24.77
N ALA A 15 -13.27 -0.26 23.69
CA ALA A 15 -13.48 -1.45 22.88
C ALA A 15 -13.16 -2.68 23.73
N THR A 16 -14.19 -3.33 24.26
CA THR A 16 -14.07 -4.64 24.89
C THR A 16 -13.89 -5.69 23.80
N SER A 17 -13.06 -6.70 24.07
CA SER A 17 -12.66 -7.81 23.17
C SER A 17 -13.78 -8.56 22.42
N GLY A 18 -15.06 -8.27 22.67
CA GLY A 18 -16.21 -8.73 21.89
C GLY A 18 -16.51 -7.93 20.60
N ASP A 19 -15.83 -6.80 20.37
CA ASP A 19 -16.02 -5.93 19.19
C ASP A 19 -15.42 -6.49 17.89
N LEU A 20 -14.66 -7.59 17.94
CA LEU A 20 -13.99 -8.14 16.76
C LEU A 20 -14.98 -8.75 15.74
N LYS A 21 -16.18 -9.20 16.17
CA LYS A 21 -17.26 -9.61 15.25
C LYS A 21 -17.96 -8.42 14.56
N SER A 22 -17.85 -7.18 15.08
CA SER A 22 -18.56 -6.00 14.56
C SER A 22 -17.80 -5.25 13.46
N ASN A 23 -16.53 -5.60 13.19
CA ASN A 23 -15.64 -4.81 12.36
C ASN A 23 -15.51 -5.27 10.89
N ARG A 24 -16.34 -6.22 10.41
CA ARG A 24 -16.38 -6.66 9.00
C ARG A 24 -16.36 -5.49 8.02
N LYS A 25 -17.26 -4.52 8.26
CA LYS A 25 -17.42 -3.35 7.37
C LYS A 25 -16.14 -2.52 7.34
N THR A 26 -15.41 -2.45 8.44
CA THR A 26 -14.15 -1.71 8.54
C THR A 26 -13.04 -2.42 7.78
N TRP A 27 -12.92 -3.75 7.89
CA TRP A 27 -11.96 -4.54 7.12
C TRP A 27 -12.23 -4.45 5.61
N VAL A 28 -13.49 -4.59 5.20
CA VAL A 28 -13.90 -4.42 3.79
C VAL A 28 -13.56 -3.01 3.30
N LYS A 29 -13.96 -1.97 4.05
CA LYS A 29 -13.71 -0.57 3.69
C LYS A 29 -12.21 -0.24 3.64
N ALA A 30 -11.42 -0.77 4.57
CA ALA A 30 -9.97 -0.64 4.54
C ALA A 30 -9.38 -1.28 3.29
N GLY A 31 -9.83 -2.49 2.94
CA GLY A 31 -9.39 -3.17 1.73
C GLY A 31 -9.81 -2.48 0.43
N GLU A 32 -11.01 -1.89 0.38
CA GLU A 32 -11.45 -1.02 -0.71
C GLU A 32 -10.58 0.23 -0.84
N GLY A 33 -10.30 0.92 0.27
CA GLY A 33 -9.45 2.09 0.30
C GLY A 33 -8.03 1.80 -0.20
N VAL A 34 -7.41 0.71 0.28
CA VAL A 34 -6.08 0.28 -0.17
C VAL A 34 -6.10 -0.13 -1.64
N THR A 35 -7.13 -0.88 -2.09
CA THR A 35 -7.28 -1.21 -3.52
C THR A 35 -7.46 0.04 -4.37
N GLY A 36 -8.16 1.06 -3.87
CA GLY A 36 -8.39 2.35 -4.55
C GLY A 36 -7.10 3.11 -4.85
N LEU A 37 -6.06 2.97 -4.01
CA LEU A 37 -4.74 3.58 -4.27
C LEU A 37 -4.15 3.12 -5.61
N LYS A 38 -4.46 1.90 -6.07
CA LYS A 38 -4.06 1.36 -7.38
C LYS A 38 -4.44 2.30 -8.52
N GLY A 39 -5.59 2.98 -8.44
CA GLY A 39 -6.02 3.94 -9.46
C GLY A 39 -5.09 5.15 -9.57
N GLY A 40 -4.63 5.70 -8.43
CA GLY A 40 -3.66 6.79 -8.40
C GLY A 40 -2.28 6.34 -8.91
N VAL A 41 -1.83 5.17 -8.46
CA VAL A 41 -0.56 4.54 -8.88
C VAL A 41 -0.57 4.25 -10.38
N GLY A 42 -1.66 3.74 -10.93
CA GLY A 42 -1.82 3.49 -12.36
C GLY A 42 -1.70 4.78 -13.19
N LYS A 43 -2.33 5.87 -12.75
CA LYS A 43 -2.17 7.19 -13.40
C LYS A 43 -0.72 7.68 -13.37
N ALA A 44 0.00 7.44 -12.27
CA ALA A 44 1.42 7.78 -12.17
C ALA A 44 2.27 6.95 -13.14
N LEU A 45 2.01 5.65 -13.29
CA LEU A 45 2.67 4.79 -14.28
C LEU A 45 2.44 5.26 -15.72
N THR A 46 1.21 5.67 -16.06
CA THR A 46 0.91 6.25 -17.37
C THR A 46 1.74 7.51 -17.62
N LYS A 47 1.74 8.46 -16.67
CA LYS A 47 2.54 9.68 -16.80
C LYS A 47 4.05 9.41 -16.92
N LEU A 48 4.55 8.41 -16.20
CA LEU A 48 5.95 7.99 -16.29
C LEU A 48 6.28 7.42 -17.67
N ALA A 49 5.38 6.61 -18.26
CA ALA A 49 5.53 6.11 -19.62
C ALA A 49 5.43 7.23 -20.66
N ASP A 50 4.50 8.16 -20.49
CA ASP A 50 4.35 9.32 -21.37
C ASP A 50 5.64 10.17 -21.39
N GLY A 51 6.24 10.42 -20.22
CA GLY A 51 7.51 11.15 -20.09
C GLY A 51 8.72 10.45 -20.75
N GLN A 52 8.61 9.15 -21.05
CA GLN A 52 9.63 8.38 -21.77
C GLN A 52 9.41 8.38 -23.30
N THR A 53 8.26 8.88 -23.76
CA THR A 53 7.91 8.89 -25.18
C THR A 53 8.91 9.73 -25.98
N GLY A 54 9.35 9.20 -27.11
CA GLY A 54 10.32 9.87 -27.98
C GLY A 54 11.79 9.58 -27.61
N LEU A 55 12.05 8.86 -26.50
CA LEU A 55 13.38 8.31 -26.28
C LEU A 55 13.64 7.19 -27.30
N GLY A 56 14.47 7.51 -28.30
CA GLY A 56 14.92 6.56 -29.32
C GLY A 56 16.04 5.67 -28.82
N ASP A 57 16.91 5.23 -29.74
CA ASP A 57 18.14 4.54 -29.39
C ASP A 57 19.00 5.42 -28.46
N THR A 58 19.51 4.84 -27.38
CA THR A 58 20.34 5.51 -26.38
C THR A 58 21.83 5.46 -26.74
N THR A 59 22.21 4.79 -27.82
CA THR A 59 23.58 4.65 -28.29
C THR A 59 24.25 6.02 -28.49
N GLY A 60 25.40 6.22 -27.84
CA GLY A 60 26.17 7.47 -27.94
C GLY A 60 25.69 8.61 -27.02
N SER A 61 24.62 8.44 -26.24
CA SER A 61 24.14 9.43 -25.28
C SER A 61 24.02 8.85 -23.86
N GLN A 62 24.95 9.26 -22.99
CA GLN A 62 24.96 8.84 -21.59
C GLN A 62 23.73 9.34 -20.83
N SER A 63 23.22 10.54 -21.14
CA SER A 63 22.01 11.07 -20.51
C SER A 63 20.76 10.31 -20.94
N ALA A 64 20.68 9.88 -22.21
CA ALA A 64 19.58 9.05 -22.70
C ALA A 64 19.58 7.65 -22.04
N ALA A 65 20.76 7.04 -21.89
CA ALA A 65 20.92 5.77 -21.19
C ALA A 65 20.51 5.90 -19.70
N ALA A 66 20.99 6.94 -19.01
CA ALA A 66 20.63 7.19 -17.61
C ALA A 66 19.13 7.45 -17.43
N GLN A 67 18.49 8.20 -18.35
CA GLN A 67 17.05 8.41 -18.34
C GLN A 67 16.28 7.08 -18.49
N LYS A 68 16.72 6.20 -19.39
CA LYS A 68 16.13 4.87 -19.56
C LYS A 68 16.23 4.02 -18.30
N GLU A 69 17.41 3.97 -17.69
CA GLU A 69 17.63 3.23 -16.44
C GLU A 69 16.75 3.75 -15.30
N LEU A 70 16.64 5.07 -15.14
CA LEU A 70 15.75 5.70 -14.16
C LEU A 70 14.29 5.33 -14.44
N TYR A 71 13.84 5.43 -15.69
CA TYR A 71 12.48 5.05 -16.06
C TYR A 71 12.18 3.59 -15.72
N ASP A 72 13.05 2.66 -16.11
CA ASP A 72 12.85 1.22 -15.89
C ASP A 72 12.81 0.90 -14.38
N SER A 73 13.69 1.54 -13.60
CA SER A 73 13.72 1.43 -12.14
C SER A 73 12.43 1.95 -11.48
N TRP A 74 12.01 3.16 -11.81
CA TRP A 74 10.79 3.76 -11.25
C TRP A 74 9.53 3.01 -11.69
N LYS A 75 9.47 2.57 -12.95
CA LYS A 75 8.35 1.78 -13.47
C LYS A 75 8.22 0.48 -12.69
N LYS A 76 9.33 -0.22 -12.43
CA LYS A 76 9.34 -1.42 -11.60
C LYS A 76 8.82 -1.12 -10.19
N TYR A 77 9.41 -0.15 -9.51
CA TYR A 77 9.02 0.21 -8.15
C TYR A 77 7.53 0.54 -8.02
N VAL A 78 7.02 1.43 -8.87
CA VAL A 78 5.63 1.88 -8.81
C VAL A 78 4.66 0.74 -9.20
N SER A 79 5.06 -0.15 -10.11
CA SER A 79 4.29 -1.36 -10.43
C SER A 79 4.23 -2.34 -9.25
N ASP A 80 5.36 -2.52 -8.55
CA ASP A 80 5.42 -3.38 -7.37
C ASP A 80 4.55 -2.79 -6.23
N VAL A 81 4.53 -1.46 -6.05
CA VAL A 81 3.60 -0.76 -5.13
C VAL A 81 2.14 -0.98 -5.53
N SER A 82 1.81 -0.90 -6.82
CA SER A 82 0.47 -1.20 -7.33
C SER A 82 0.02 -2.62 -6.94
N GLY A 83 0.91 -3.60 -7.12
CA GLY A 83 0.68 -4.99 -6.72
C GLY A 83 0.54 -5.16 -5.21
N ARG A 84 1.31 -4.43 -4.40
CA ARG A 84 1.18 -4.38 -2.92
C ARG A 84 -0.22 -3.94 -2.52
N CYS A 85 -0.71 -2.84 -3.09
CA CYS A 85 -2.05 -2.32 -2.82
C CYS A 85 -3.14 -3.32 -3.17
N GLU A 86 -3.02 -4.00 -4.31
CA GLU A 86 -3.98 -5.02 -4.73
C GLU A 86 -4.01 -6.22 -3.79
N ALA A 87 -2.83 -6.77 -3.46
CA ALA A 87 -2.73 -7.95 -2.61
C ALA A 87 -3.20 -7.66 -1.18
N LEU A 88 -2.76 -6.54 -0.59
CA LEU A 88 -3.18 -6.13 0.75
C LEU A 88 -4.68 -5.80 0.78
N GLY A 89 -5.17 -5.05 -0.20
CA GLY A 89 -6.59 -4.70 -0.31
C GLY A 89 -7.49 -5.93 -0.50
N GLY A 90 -7.02 -6.94 -1.22
CA GLY A 90 -7.69 -8.24 -1.34
C GLY A 90 -7.75 -9.00 -0.02
N LEU A 91 -6.64 -9.07 0.71
CA LEU A 91 -6.57 -9.74 2.02
C LEU A 91 -7.52 -9.09 3.02
N LEU A 92 -7.49 -7.76 3.14
CA LEU A 92 -8.34 -7.03 4.08
C LEU A 92 -9.83 -7.23 3.78
N ARG A 93 -10.22 -7.25 2.50
CA ARG A 93 -11.60 -7.59 2.10
C ARG A 93 -11.96 -9.02 2.46
N ALA A 94 -11.06 -9.98 2.20
CA ALA A 94 -11.27 -11.38 2.53
C ALA A 94 -11.44 -11.59 4.05
N ALA A 95 -10.61 -10.95 4.87
CA ALA A 95 -10.73 -10.99 6.33
C ALA A 95 -12.06 -10.40 6.84
N GLY A 96 -12.62 -9.39 6.15
CA GLY A 96 -13.95 -8.88 6.47
C GLY A 96 -15.08 -9.82 6.04
N HIS A 97 -14.98 -10.43 4.86
CA HIS A 97 -16.02 -11.29 4.28
C HIS A 97 -16.09 -12.67 4.94
N ASP A 98 -14.94 -13.33 5.11
CA ASP A 98 -14.85 -14.69 5.63
C ASP A 98 -14.79 -14.67 7.16
N LEU A 99 -15.95 -14.89 7.79
CA LEU A 99 -16.05 -15.12 9.24
C LEU A 99 -15.38 -16.44 9.67
N SER A 100 -14.86 -17.23 8.72
CA SER A 100 -14.17 -18.50 8.92
C SER A 100 -12.67 -18.37 9.08
N LYS A 101 -12.07 -17.25 8.67
CA LYS A 101 -10.65 -17.01 8.95
C LYS A 101 -10.49 -16.50 10.37
N SER A 102 -9.72 -17.23 11.15
CA SER A 102 -9.23 -16.79 12.45
C SER A 102 -8.31 -15.57 12.30
N ASP A 103 -8.19 -14.78 13.36
CA ASP A 103 -7.27 -13.64 13.39
C ASP A 103 -5.81 -14.10 13.16
N GLU A 104 -5.48 -15.33 13.58
CA GLU A 104 -4.20 -15.99 13.34
C GLU A 104 -3.93 -16.24 11.85
N GLU A 105 -4.93 -16.71 11.09
CA GLU A 105 -4.80 -16.90 9.64
C GLU A 105 -4.67 -15.58 8.90
N ALA A 106 -5.45 -14.56 9.29
CA ALA A 106 -5.32 -13.21 8.73
C ALA A 106 -3.92 -12.63 9.00
N ARG A 107 -3.40 -12.83 10.21
CA ARG A 107 -2.04 -12.42 10.57
C ARG A 107 -0.97 -13.17 9.78
N ALA A 108 -1.10 -14.48 9.60
CA ALA A 108 -0.14 -15.27 8.84
C ALA A 108 -0.08 -14.82 7.37
N GLU A 109 -1.23 -14.51 6.75
CA GLU A 109 -1.29 -13.99 5.40
C GLU A 109 -0.67 -12.57 5.29
N LEU A 110 -0.84 -11.72 6.30
CA LEU A 110 -0.18 -10.41 6.37
C LEU A 110 1.35 -10.53 6.48
N GLU A 111 1.87 -11.45 7.28
CA GLU A 111 3.31 -11.69 7.38
C GLU A 111 3.89 -12.20 6.05
N LYS A 112 3.18 -13.07 5.32
CA LYS A 112 3.59 -13.49 3.97
C LYS A 112 3.65 -12.30 3.00
N LEU A 113 2.68 -11.39 3.08
CA LEU A 113 2.70 -10.14 2.31
C LEU A 113 3.92 -9.30 2.65
N LYS A 114 4.24 -9.15 3.95
CA LYS A 114 5.41 -8.41 4.41
C LYS A 114 6.72 -8.99 3.86
N VAL A 115 6.86 -10.32 3.82
CA VAL A 115 8.03 -10.99 3.23
C VAL A 115 8.07 -10.81 1.71
N LYS A 116 6.93 -11.00 1.02
CA LYS A 116 6.83 -10.83 -0.44
C LYS A 116 7.20 -9.41 -0.90
N TYR A 117 6.91 -8.45 -0.02
CA TYR A 117 7.07 -7.03 -0.28
C TYR A 117 8.00 -6.38 0.74
N GLU A 118 9.00 -7.12 1.23
CA GLU A 118 10.10 -6.52 1.99
C GLU A 118 10.59 -5.30 1.20
N ASP A 119 10.84 -4.20 1.92
CA ASP A 119 10.99 -2.85 1.35
C ASP A 119 11.69 -2.93 0.01
N THR A 120 10.99 -2.56 -1.06
CA THR A 120 11.64 -2.45 -2.36
C THR A 120 12.76 -1.45 -2.10
N GLU A 121 14.02 -1.92 -2.10
CA GLU A 121 15.13 -1.01 -1.85
C GLU A 121 14.97 0.21 -2.76
N ALA A 122 15.40 1.38 -2.30
CA ALA A 122 15.38 2.56 -3.15
C ALA A 122 16.16 2.26 -4.45
N VAL A 123 15.45 1.90 -5.50
CA VAL A 123 16.04 1.41 -6.77
C VAL A 123 16.57 2.56 -7.63
N GLY A 124 16.44 3.81 -7.20
CA GLY A 124 16.95 5.00 -7.88
C GLY A 124 18.25 5.50 -7.27
N GLY A 125 19.30 5.63 -8.08
CA GLY A 125 20.52 6.35 -7.70
C GLY A 125 21.51 5.57 -6.84
N GLN A 126 21.44 4.23 -6.79
CA GLN A 126 22.54 3.44 -6.21
C GLN A 126 23.81 3.67 -7.05
N ALA A 127 24.75 4.41 -6.48
CA ALA A 127 26.07 4.57 -7.05
C ALA A 127 26.73 3.20 -7.10
N LYS A 128 26.71 2.54 -8.27
CA LYS A 128 27.69 1.49 -8.54
C LYS A 128 29.05 2.16 -8.42
N GLY A 129 29.85 1.68 -7.49
CA GLY A 129 31.17 2.22 -7.18
C GLY A 129 32.00 2.45 -8.44
N LYS A 130 32.86 3.48 -8.34
CA LYS A 130 33.86 3.88 -9.33
C LYS A 130 34.58 2.72 -9.97
#